data_AF-A0A9E5U2N7-F1
#
_entry.id   AF-A0A9E5U2N7-F1
#
_cell.length_a   1.000
_cell.length_b   1.000
_cell.length_c   1.000
_cell.angle_alpha   90.00
_cell.angle_beta   90.00
_cell.angle_gamma   90.00
#
_symmetry.space_group_name_H-M   'P 1'
#
loop_
_entity.id
_entity.type
_entity.pdbx_description
1 polymer ?
#
loop_
_entity_poly.entity_id
_entity_poly.type
_entity_poly.pdbx_seq_one_letter_code
_entity_poly.pdbx_strand_id
1 'polypeptide(L)' 'GRVRVHPTSPDVAYVAALGNLWAPSADRGVFKTADGGRTWQQVLFIDTLTGVVD' A
#
# COMPACT_ATOMS: atom_id res chain seq x y z
N GLY A 1 -1.69 -8.87 3.08
CA GLY A 1 -1.00 -7.60 2.88
C GLY A 1 0.37 -7.67 3.51
N ARG A 2 1.32 -6.88 3.02
CA ARG A 2 2.72 -6.89 3.48
C ARG A 2 3.32 -5.50 3.41
N VAL A 3 4.28 -5.22 4.29
CA VAL A 3 5.07 -3.99 4.31
C VAL A 3 6.51 -4.33 3.97
N ARG A 4 7.14 -3.53 3.11
CA ARG A 4 8.55 -3.65 2.74
C ARG A 4 9.22 -2.28 2.85
N VAL A 5 10.30 -2.21 3.62
CA VAL A 5 11.16 -1.02 3.71
C VAL A 5 12.28 -1.17 2.69
N HIS A 6 12.66 -0.07 2.03
CA HIS A 6 13.77 -0.06 1.09
C HIS A 6 15.08 -0.38 1.83
N PRO A 7 15.93 -1.30 1.33
CA PRO A 7 17.07 -1.84 2.09
C PRO A 7 18.13 -0.81 2.46
N THR A 8 18.25 0.28 1.68
CA THR A 8 19.27 1.33 1.89
C THR A 8 18.68 2.73 2.10
N SER A 9 17.35 2.87 2.17
CA SER A 9 16.68 4.15 2.36
C SER A 9 15.49 3.98 3.29
N PRO A 10 15.68 4.14 4.62
CA PRO A 10 14.65 3.81 5.60
C PRO A 10 13.40 4.70 5.51
N ASP A 11 13.50 5.86 4.84
CA ASP A 11 12.36 6.75 4.60
C ASP A 11 11.40 6.22 3.53
N VAL A 12 11.84 5.28 2.69
CA VAL A 12 11.05 4.71 1.60
C VAL A 12 10.52 3.34 2.00
N ALA A 13 9.20 3.17 1.96
CA ALA A 13 8.55 1.89 2.18
C ALA A 13 7.29 1.73 1.31
N TYR A 14 6.89 0.48 1.11
CA TYR A 14 5.70 0.10 0.36
C TYR A 14 4.79 -0.80 1.19
N VAL A 15 3.49 -0.66 1.02
CA VAL A 15 2.46 -1.56 1.59
C VAL A 15 1.57 -2.10 0.48
N ALA A 16 1.40 -3.42 0.42
CA ALA A 16 0.34 -4.08 -0.32
C ALA A 16 -0.91 -4.19 0.57
N ALA A 17 -1.92 -3.36 0.27
CA ALA A 17 -3.15 -3.26 1.02
C ALA A 17 -4.29 -4.03 0.33
N LEU A 18 -4.92 -4.92 1.08
CA LEU A 18 -6.04 -5.72 0.60
C LEU A 18 -7.39 -4.98 0.71
N GLY A 19 -7.47 -3.95 1.56
CA GLY A 19 -8.71 -3.27 1.93
C GLY A 19 -9.70 -4.15 2.68
N ASN A 20 -10.98 -3.77 2.66
CA ASN A 20 -12.06 -4.56 3.23
C ASN A 20 -12.25 -5.87 2.43
N LEU A 21 -12.31 -7.02 3.11
CA LEU A 21 -12.44 -8.33 2.47
C LEU A 21 -13.78 -8.57 1.78
N TRP A 22 -14.86 -7.98 2.28
CA TRP A 22 -16.22 -8.36 1.94
C TRP A 22 -17.03 -7.23 1.31
N ALA A 23 -16.40 -6.09 1.04
CA ALA A 23 -17.05 -4.92 0.47
C ALA A 23 -16.10 -4.17 -0.49
N PRO A 24 -16.67 -3.34 -1.39
CA PRO A 24 -15.92 -2.32 -2.09
C PRO A 24 -15.11 -1.46 -1.12
N SER A 25 -13.84 -1.20 -1.41
CA SER A 25 -12.96 -0.39 -0.57
C SER A 25 -11.97 0.39 -1.43
N ALA A 26 -11.83 1.69 -1.18
CA ALA A 26 -10.84 2.54 -1.83
C ALA A 26 -9.43 2.37 -1.23
N ASP A 27 -9.33 1.75 -0.06
CA ASP A 27 -8.06 1.50 0.66
C ASP A 27 -7.27 0.29 0.09
N ARG A 28 -7.73 -0.28 -1.03
CA ARG A 28 -7.04 -1.36 -1.75
C ARG A 28 -5.90 -0.79 -2.59
N GLY A 29 -4.84 -1.56 -2.79
CA GLY A 29 -3.78 -1.20 -3.72
C GLY A 29 -2.39 -1.23 -3.12
N VAL A 30 -1.44 -0.60 -3.80
CA VAL A 30 -0.08 -0.41 -3.29
C VAL A 30 0.10 1.03 -2.86
N PHE A 31 0.57 1.21 -1.64
CA PHE A 31 0.90 2.51 -1.08
C PHE A 31 2.41 2.64 -0.93
N LYS A 32 2.93 3.84 -1.18
CA LYS A 32 4.33 4.20 -1.00
C LYS A 32 4.45 5.38 -0.03
N THR A 33 5.42 5.32 0.86
CA THR A 33 5.93 6.48 1.59
C THR A 33 7.34 6.81 1.13
N ALA A 34 7.74 8.07 1.28
CA ALA A 34 9.10 8.55 1.08
C ALA A 34 9.54 9.49 2.22
N ASP A 35 8.81 9.48 3.34
CA ASP A 35 9.04 10.34 4.50
C ASP A 35 8.99 9.56 5.82
N GLY A 36 9.37 8.28 5.79
CA GLY A 36 9.41 7.40 6.96
C GLY A 36 8.01 7.01 7.46
N GLY A 37 7.00 7.04 6.59
CA GLY A 37 5.63 6.62 6.91
C GLY A 37 4.72 7.71 7.46
N ARG A 38 5.14 8.99 7.40
CA ARG A 38 4.30 10.13 7.81
C ARG A 38 3.18 10.39 6.81
N THR A 39 3.48 10.22 5.52
CA THR A 39 2.50 10.30 4.43
C THR A 39 2.62 9.09 3.51
N TRP A 40 1.48 8.72 2.91
CA TRP A 40 1.36 7.58 2.01
C TRP A 40 0.61 7.98 0.74
N GLN A 41 1.19 7.64 -0.40
CA GLN A 41 0.58 7.82 -1.71
C GLN A 41 0.15 6.46 -2.27
N GLN A 42 -1.08 6.37 -2.77
CA GLN A 42 -1.55 5.20 -3.51
C GLN A 42 -0.92 5.21 -4.92
N VAL A 43 0.05 4.32 -5.13
CA VAL A 43 0.84 4.25 -6.38
C VAL A 43 0.32 3.18 -7.35
N LEU A 44 -0.53 2.27 -6.86
CA LEU A 44 -1.29 1.34 -7.69
C LEU A 44 -2.69 1.20 -7.12
N PHE A 45 -3.68 1.43 -7.97
CA PHE A 45 -5.09 1.17 -7.72
C PHE A 45 -5.69 0.59 -9.00
N ILE A 46 -6.51 -0.46 -8.87
CA ILE A 46 -7.19 -1.09 -10.00
C ILE A 46 -8.67 -0.71 -9.92
N ASP A 47 -9.35 -1.18 -8.87
CA ASP A 47 -10.73 -0.85 -8.56
C ASP A 47 -11.00 -1.13 -7.07
N THR A 48 -12.25 -0.97 -6.65
CA THR A 48 -12.67 -1.18 -5.27
C THR A 48 -12.81 -2.64 -4.85
N LEU A 49 -12.64 -3.60 -5.77
CA LEU A 49 -12.88 -5.03 -5.57
C LEU A 49 -11.59 -5.86 -5.64
N THR A 50 -10.52 -5.30 -6.19
CA THR A 50 -9.24 -5.98 -6.40
C THR A 50 -8.24 -5.66 -5.29
N GLY A 51 -7.91 -6.64 -4.45
CA GLY A 51 -6.91 -6.50 -3.38
C GLY A 51 -5.48 -6.83 -3.84
N VAL A 52 -4.47 -6.34 -3.10
CA VAL A 52 -3.04 -6.62 -3.38
C VAL A 52 -2.36 -7.30 -2.19
N VAL A 53 -1.44 -8.24 -2.47
CA VAL A 53 -0.62 -8.97 -1.49
C VAL A 53 0.79 -9.22 -2.04
N ASP A 54 1.79 -9.29 -1.14
CA ASP A 54 3.21 -9.65 -1.35
C ASP A 54 3.65 -10.63 -0.25
#